data_AF-A0A8D0CV50-F1
#
_entry.id   AF-A0A8D0CV50-F1
#
_cell.length_a   1.000
_cell.length_b   1.000
_cell.length_c   1.000
_cell.angle_alpha   90.00
_cell.angle_beta   90.00
_cell.angle_gamma   90.00
#
_symmetry.space_group_name_H-M   'P 1'
#
loop_
_entity.id
_entity.type
_entity.pdbx_description
1 polymer ?
#
loop_
_entity_poly.entity_id
_entity_poly.type
_entity_poly.pdbx_seq_one_letter_code
_entity_poly.pdbx_strand_id
1 'polypeptide(L)'
;MPPGLLGEDPDSESRRQRQREQLREWLIQQQSELAAERHQRKIEEQRYDQSRVDMDNKALQLQSTEMERRKAATLATKEKLFTDGRSVLSVHLQRVEQERKREEEQNDRVRLDSARTALLIERQQARLNKQLRRHLDSTNVKLAEIHKQQKPDIERGCIDDSFFSKFNTCSR
;
A
#
# COMPACT_ATOMS: atom_id res chain seq x y z
N MET A 1 -19.74 126.77 37.93
CA MET A 1 -19.44 125.33 37.67
C MET A 1 -18.96 125.24 36.24
N PRO A 2 -17.64 125.07 35.98
CA PRO A 2 -17.18 124.90 34.61
C PRO A 2 -17.69 123.55 34.06
N PRO A 3 -18.02 123.44 32.76
CA PRO A 3 -18.51 122.20 32.17
C PRO A 3 -17.39 121.15 32.15
N GLY A 4 -17.73 119.90 32.47
CA GLY A 4 -16.77 118.79 32.54
C GLY A 4 -15.93 118.65 31.27
N LEU A 5 -14.63 118.42 31.45
CA LEU A 5 -13.65 118.26 30.38
C LEU A 5 -14.03 117.05 29.51
N LEU A 6 -14.12 117.24 28.19
CA LEU A 6 -14.55 116.27 27.17
C LEU A 6 -13.73 114.96 27.09
N GLY A 7 -12.78 114.74 27.99
CA GLY A 7 -11.90 113.56 28.03
C GLY A 7 -12.02 112.72 29.31
N GLU A 8 -12.77 113.14 30.33
CA GLU A 8 -13.04 112.31 31.51
C GLU A 8 -14.16 111.32 31.18
N ASP A 9 -13.83 110.02 31.12
CA ASP A 9 -14.78 108.92 30.98
C ASP A 9 -15.20 108.42 32.38
N PRO A 10 -16.38 108.79 32.89
CA PRO A 10 -16.83 108.38 34.23
C PRO A 10 -17.03 106.86 34.33
N ASP A 11 -17.23 106.18 33.20
CA ASP A 11 -17.45 104.73 33.10
C ASP A 11 -16.16 103.95 32.77
N SER A 12 -15.00 104.58 32.88
CA SER A 12 -13.71 103.97 32.54
C SER A 12 -13.39 102.70 33.34
N GLU A 13 -13.79 102.62 34.62
CA GLU A 13 -13.67 101.40 35.42
C GLU A 13 -14.59 100.29 34.93
N SER A 14 -15.87 100.60 34.68
CA SER A 14 -16.86 99.67 34.13
C SER A 14 -16.43 99.12 32.76
N ARG A 15 -15.84 99.97 31.90
CA ARG A 15 -15.25 99.57 30.61
C ARG A 15 -14.07 98.62 30.81
N ARG A 16 -13.15 98.95 31.71
CA ARG A 16 -11.96 98.13 32.01
C ARG A 16 -12.35 96.78 32.61
N GLN A 17 -13.38 96.74 33.46
CA GLN A 17 -13.92 95.51 34.02
C GLN A 17 -14.48 94.59 32.93
N ARG A 18 -15.33 95.13 32.03
CA ARG A 18 -15.85 94.38 30.87
C ARG A 18 -14.74 93.84 29.97
N GLN A 19 -13.71 94.63 29.69
CA GLN A 19 -12.56 94.19 28.90
C GLN A 19 -11.77 93.06 29.58
N ARG A 20 -11.60 93.13 30.91
CA ARG A 20 -10.95 92.05 31.69
C ARG A 20 -11.78 90.78 31.66
N GLU A 21 -13.10 90.87 31.76
CA GLU A 21 -14.02 89.74 31.68
C GLU A 21 -14.00 89.10 30.29
N GLN A 22 -14.06 89.91 29.22
CA GLN A 22 -13.93 89.43 27.84
C GLN A 22 -12.60 88.70 27.59
N LEU A 23 -11.49 89.26 28.04
CA LEU A 23 -10.18 88.61 27.94
C LEU A 23 -10.12 87.31 28.75
N ARG A 24 -10.73 87.30 29.94
CA ARG A 24 -10.79 86.11 30.79
C ARG A 24 -11.60 84.99 30.11
N GLU A 25 -12.78 85.31 29.60
CA GLU A 25 -13.63 84.36 28.89
C GLU A 25 -12.94 83.83 27.64
N TRP A 26 -12.30 84.71 26.87
CA TRP A 26 -11.55 84.30 25.68
C TRP A 26 -10.37 83.38 26.00
N LEU A 27 -9.62 83.64 27.06
CA LEU A 27 -8.52 82.75 27.49
C LEU A 27 -9.04 81.40 27.99
N ILE A 28 -10.18 81.40 28.71
CA ILE A 28 -10.82 80.15 29.17
C ILE A 28 -11.30 79.33 27.96
N GLN A 29 -11.92 79.98 26.98
CA GLN A 29 -12.35 79.37 25.72
C GLN A 29 -11.14 78.75 24.99
N GLN A 30 -10.04 79.50 24.85
CA GLN A 30 -8.86 79.01 24.17
C GLN A 30 -8.21 77.81 24.90
N GLN A 31 -8.21 77.83 26.24
CA GLN A 31 -7.72 76.70 27.04
C GLN A 31 -8.59 75.46 26.91
N SER A 32 -9.92 75.63 26.90
CA SER A 32 -10.85 74.51 26.77
C SER A 32 -10.76 73.86 25.38
N GLU A 33 -10.65 74.65 24.32
CA GLU A 33 -10.46 74.19 22.95
C GLU A 33 -9.16 73.39 22.80
N LEU A 34 -8.05 73.92 23.32
CA LEU A 34 -6.76 73.22 23.30
C LEU A 34 -6.79 71.91 24.10
N ALA A 35 -7.50 71.88 25.23
CA ALA A 35 -7.67 70.67 26.03
C ALA A 35 -8.53 69.62 25.30
N ALA A 36 -9.61 70.05 24.63
CA ALA A 36 -10.46 69.19 23.83
C ALA A 36 -9.69 68.60 22.64
N GLU A 37 -8.91 69.41 21.92
CA GLU A 37 -8.11 68.95 20.79
C GLU A 37 -7.07 67.92 21.23
N ARG A 38 -6.38 68.14 22.36
CA ARG A 38 -5.44 67.16 22.93
C ARG A 38 -6.14 65.85 23.30
N HIS A 39 -7.33 65.92 23.89
CA HIS A 39 -8.10 64.73 24.22
C HIS A 39 -8.51 63.95 22.97
N GLN A 40 -8.98 64.66 21.95
CA GLN A 40 -9.38 64.06 20.68
C GLN A 40 -8.20 63.39 19.96
N ARG A 41 -7.05 64.07 19.87
CA ARG A 41 -5.82 63.48 19.33
C ARG A 41 -5.42 62.20 20.05
N LYS A 42 -5.54 62.16 21.38
CA LYS A 42 -5.22 60.97 22.17
C LYS A 42 -6.17 59.80 21.87
N ILE A 43 -7.46 60.08 21.68
CA ILE A 43 -8.44 59.05 21.27
C ILE A 43 -8.12 58.54 19.87
N GLU A 44 -7.78 59.42 18.94
CA GLU A 44 -7.43 59.03 17.56
C GLU A 44 -6.17 58.17 17.52
N GLU A 45 -5.13 58.54 18.28
CA GLU A 45 -3.91 57.74 18.42
C GLU A 45 -4.21 56.35 18.97
N GLN A 46 -5.02 56.25 20.03
CA GLN A 46 -5.46 54.96 20.59
C GLN A 46 -6.24 54.11 19.58
N ARG A 47 -7.14 54.74 18.81
CA ARG A 47 -7.89 54.05 17.75
C ARG A 47 -6.96 53.52 16.66
N TYR A 48 -5.96 54.30 16.28
CA TYR A 48 -4.97 53.89 15.29
C TYR A 48 -4.14 52.71 15.81
N ASP A 49 -3.63 52.79 17.03
CA ASP A 49 -2.86 51.72 17.66
C ASP A 49 -3.67 50.43 17.77
N GLN A 50 -4.93 50.54 18.19
CA GLN A 50 -5.85 49.39 18.25
C GLN A 50 -6.07 48.78 16.86
N SER A 51 -6.36 49.62 15.85
CA SER A 51 -6.57 49.16 14.48
C SER A 51 -5.32 48.49 13.90
N ARG A 52 -4.12 48.98 14.22
CA ARG A 52 -2.86 48.37 13.77
C ARG A 52 -2.69 46.97 14.37
N VAL A 53 -2.88 46.83 15.68
CA VAL A 53 -2.79 45.54 16.37
C VAL A 53 -3.83 44.56 15.85
N ASP A 54 -5.06 45.02 15.59
CA ASP A 54 -6.12 44.18 15.05
C ASP A 54 -5.78 43.67 13.63
N MET A 55 -5.17 44.51 12.80
CA MET A 55 -4.69 44.11 11.47
C MET A 55 -3.56 43.08 11.56
N ASP A 56 -2.59 43.29 12.45
CA ASP A 56 -1.48 42.36 12.66
C ASP A 56 -2.00 40.99 13.17
N ASN A 57 -2.92 41.01 14.13
CA ASN A 57 -3.57 39.80 14.63
C ASN A 57 -4.32 39.05 13.52
N LYS A 58 -5.05 39.77 12.67
CA LYS A 58 -5.76 39.19 11.53
C LYS A 58 -4.79 38.61 10.50
N ALA A 59 -3.67 39.29 10.23
CA ALA A 59 -2.63 38.80 9.34
C ALA A 59 -2.03 37.48 9.86
N LEU A 60 -1.74 37.39 11.16
CA LEU A 60 -1.26 36.17 11.80
C LEU A 60 -2.28 35.02 11.72
N GLN A 61 -3.56 35.29 11.96
CA GLN A 61 -4.62 34.28 11.82
C GLN A 61 -4.74 33.76 10.39
N LEU A 62 -4.70 34.66 9.40
CA LEU A 62 -4.73 34.29 7.99
C LEU A 62 -3.51 33.46 7.59
N GLN A 63 -2.32 33.82 8.08
CA GLN A 63 -1.10 33.05 7.83
C GLN A 63 -1.19 31.65 8.43
N SER A 64 -1.66 31.53 9.68
CA SER A 64 -1.83 30.24 10.36
C SER A 64 -2.82 29.33 9.61
N THR A 65 -4.00 29.86 9.27
CA THR A 65 -5.02 29.09 8.53
C THR A 65 -4.56 28.70 7.12
N GLU A 66 -3.80 29.57 6.45
CA GLU A 66 -3.20 29.25 5.16
C GLU A 66 -2.16 28.13 5.27
N MET A 67 -1.30 28.18 6.29
CA MET A 67 -0.29 27.15 6.52
C MET A 67 -0.96 25.79 6.78
N GLU A 68 -2.02 25.75 7.58
CA GLU A 68 -2.78 24.52 7.82
C GLU A 68 -3.45 24.00 6.55
N ARG A 69 -4.01 24.88 5.70
CA ARG A 69 -4.55 24.49 4.39
C ARG A 69 -3.47 23.89 3.48
N ARG A 70 -2.28 24.48 3.44
CA ARG A 70 -1.15 23.94 2.67
C ARG A 70 -0.74 22.57 3.17
N LYS A 71 -0.58 22.39 4.49
CA LYS A 71 -0.27 21.10 5.10
C LYS A 71 -1.34 20.06 4.71
N ALA A 72 -2.62 20.39 4.88
CA ALA A 72 -3.73 19.51 4.52
C ALA A 72 -3.70 19.12 3.03
N ALA A 73 -3.44 20.06 2.12
CA ALA A 73 -3.33 19.78 0.69
C ALA A 73 -2.17 18.83 0.36
N THR A 74 -1.02 19.00 1.02
CA THR A 74 0.12 18.09 0.84
C THR A 74 -0.19 16.67 1.34
N LEU A 75 -0.90 16.54 2.47
CA LEU A 75 -1.33 15.25 3.01
C LEU A 75 -2.35 14.57 2.10
N ALA A 76 -3.37 15.30 1.64
CA ALA A 76 -4.38 14.77 0.72
C ALA A 76 -3.76 14.29 -0.60
N THR A 77 -2.74 15.00 -1.10
CA THR A 77 -2.01 14.56 -2.31
C THR A 77 -1.24 13.28 -2.06
N LYS A 78 -0.54 13.16 -0.91
CA LYS A 78 0.17 11.93 -0.53
C LYS A 78 -0.79 10.76 -0.35
N GLU A 79 -1.93 10.98 0.30
CA GLU A 79 -2.96 9.96 0.50
C GLU A 79 -3.49 9.47 -0.85
N LYS A 80 -3.83 10.38 -1.76
CA LYS A 80 -4.28 10.02 -3.11
C LYS A 80 -3.26 9.17 -3.87
N LEU A 81 -1.98 9.57 -3.86
CA LEU A 81 -0.92 8.79 -4.50
C LEU A 81 -0.77 7.40 -3.89
N PHE A 82 -0.92 7.29 -2.56
CA PHE A 82 -0.89 6.01 -1.86
C PHE A 82 -2.11 5.13 -2.22
N THR A 83 -3.31 5.70 -2.28
CA THR A 83 -4.52 4.97 -2.67
C THR A 83 -4.46 4.51 -4.12
N ASP A 84 -3.99 5.37 -5.03
CA ASP A 84 -3.82 5.04 -6.44
C ASP A 84 -2.79 3.91 -6.60
N GLY A 85 -1.65 4.00 -5.88
CA GLY A 85 -0.64 2.93 -5.86
C GLY A 85 -1.20 1.60 -5.35
N ARG A 86 -2.01 1.63 -4.29
CA ARG A 86 -2.65 0.43 -3.72
C ARG A 86 -3.67 -0.19 -4.69
N SER A 87 -4.43 0.63 -5.42
CA SER A 87 -5.36 0.19 -6.45
C SER A 87 -4.62 -0.54 -7.59
N VAL A 88 -3.55 0.06 -8.12
CA VAL A 88 -2.71 -0.55 -9.17
C VAL A 88 -2.14 -1.89 -8.70
N LEU A 89 -1.63 -1.96 -7.46
CA LEU A 89 -1.10 -3.19 -6.90
C LEU A 89 -2.19 -4.27 -6.77
N SER A 90 -3.39 -3.90 -6.34
CA SER A 90 -4.54 -4.81 -6.24
C SER A 90 -4.92 -5.40 -7.59
N VAL A 91 -4.98 -4.57 -8.64
CA VAL A 91 -5.29 -5.03 -10.01
C VAL A 91 -4.19 -5.95 -10.54
N HIS A 92 -2.92 -5.62 -10.29
CA HIS A 92 -1.80 -6.45 -10.69
C HIS A 92 -1.84 -7.84 -10.03
N LEU A 93 -2.10 -7.89 -8.71
CA LEU A 93 -2.24 -9.17 -7.99
C LEU A 93 -3.36 -10.03 -8.55
N GLN A 94 -4.53 -9.45 -8.81
CA GLN A 94 -5.64 -10.18 -9.44
C GLN A 94 -5.27 -10.74 -10.81
N ARG A 95 -4.49 -9.99 -11.61
CA ARG A 95 -4.02 -10.46 -12.91
C ARG A 95 -3.08 -11.66 -12.79
N VAL A 96 -2.10 -11.56 -11.88
CA VAL A 96 -1.15 -12.66 -11.62
C VAL A 96 -1.89 -13.91 -11.12
N GLU A 97 -2.87 -13.77 -10.22
CA GLU A 97 -3.69 -14.90 -9.77
C GLU A 97 -4.47 -15.56 -10.90
N GLN A 98 -5.06 -14.77 -11.81
CA GLN A 98 -5.77 -15.31 -12.97
C GLN A 98 -4.83 -16.03 -13.94
N GLU A 99 -3.64 -15.50 -14.19
CA GLU A 99 -2.63 -16.14 -15.03
C GLU A 99 -2.18 -17.47 -14.43
N ARG A 100 -1.90 -17.50 -13.11
CA ARG A 100 -1.55 -18.73 -12.40
C ARG A 100 -2.64 -19.80 -12.49
N LYS A 101 -3.91 -19.43 -12.34
CA LYS A 101 -5.03 -20.36 -12.48
C LYS A 101 -5.10 -20.95 -13.89
N ARG A 102 -4.94 -20.12 -14.93
CA ARG A 102 -4.92 -20.58 -16.32
C ARG A 102 -3.75 -21.52 -16.59
N GLU A 103 -2.58 -21.21 -16.04
CA GLU A 103 -1.39 -22.06 -16.16
C GLU A 103 -1.59 -23.40 -15.45
N GLU A 104 -2.18 -23.40 -14.25
CA GLU A 104 -2.50 -24.62 -13.51
C GLU A 104 -3.51 -25.50 -14.27
N GLU A 105 -4.59 -24.91 -14.79
CA GLU A 105 -5.56 -25.61 -15.64
C GLU A 105 -4.89 -26.21 -16.88
N GLN A 106 -3.98 -25.48 -17.51
CA GLN A 106 -3.24 -25.97 -18.68
C GLN A 106 -2.30 -27.12 -18.31
N ASN A 107 -1.60 -27.00 -17.19
CA ASN A 107 -0.72 -28.05 -16.68
C ASN A 107 -1.51 -29.32 -16.34
N ASP A 108 -2.68 -29.19 -15.73
CA ASP A 108 -3.54 -30.33 -15.42
C ASP A 108 -4.05 -31.02 -16.67
N ARG A 109 -4.42 -30.26 -17.71
CA ARG A 109 -4.76 -30.84 -19.02
C ARG A 109 -3.60 -31.64 -19.60
N VAL A 110 -2.40 -31.07 -19.61
CA VAL A 110 -1.19 -31.76 -20.11
C VAL A 110 -0.90 -33.03 -19.30
N ARG A 111 -1.05 -32.99 -17.98
CA ARG A 111 -0.89 -34.15 -17.10
C ARG A 111 -1.90 -35.25 -17.43
N LEU A 112 -3.16 -34.89 -17.61
CA LEU A 112 -4.22 -35.85 -17.95
C LEU A 112 -3.99 -36.49 -19.33
N ASP A 113 -3.61 -35.70 -20.34
CA ASP A 113 -3.32 -36.21 -21.67
C ASP A 113 -2.07 -37.11 -21.67
N SER A 114 -1.04 -36.73 -20.93
CA SER A 114 0.15 -37.55 -20.72
C SER A 114 -0.18 -38.88 -20.03
N ALA A 115 -0.98 -38.85 -18.95
CA ALA A 115 -1.42 -40.07 -18.27
C ALA A 115 -2.25 -40.98 -19.20
N ARG A 116 -3.16 -40.38 -19.99
CA ARG A 116 -3.98 -41.10 -20.96
C ARG A 116 -3.13 -41.79 -22.03
N THR A 117 -2.14 -41.09 -22.58
CA THR A 117 -1.24 -41.67 -23.59
C THR A 117 -0.37 -42.77 -23.01
N ALA A 118 0.18 -42.59 -21.80
CA ALA A 118 0.95 -43.62 -21.09
C ALA A 118 0.14 -44.91 -20.89
N LEU A 119 -1.11 -44.82 -20.45
CA LEU A 119 -2.00 -45.97 -20.29
C LEU A 119 -2.28 -46.70 -21.60
N LEU A 120 -2.44 -45.96 -22.72
CA LEU A 120 -2.63 -46.57 -24.03
C LEU A 120 -1.39 -47.35 -24.48
N ILE A 121 -0.20 -46.78 -24.26
CA ILE A 121 1.08 -47.43 -24.59
C ILE A 121 1.27 -48.68 -23.72
N GLU A 122 1.05 -48.59 -22.41
CA GLU A 122 1.16 -49.73 -21.50
C GLU A 122 0.22 -50.87 -21.92
N ARG A 123 -1.02 -50.55 -22.26
CA ARG A 123 -1.99 -51.54 -22.76
C ARG A 123 -1.56 -52.17 -24.08
N GLN A 124 -0.97 -51.40 -24.99
CA GLN A 124 -0.42 -51.92 -26.24
C GLN A 124 0.76 -52.86 -25.95
N GLN A 125 1.67 -52.47 -25.06
CA GLN A 125 2.82 -53.28 -24.67
C GLN A 125 2.38 -54.59 -23.99
N ALA A 126 1.36 -54.55 -23.12
CA ALA A 126 0.80 -55.75 -22.50
C ALA A 126 0.21 -56.73 -23.54
N ARG A 127 -0.43 -56.23 -24.60
CA ARG A 127 -0.94 -57.08 -25.70
C ARG A 127 0.21 -57.74 -26.47
N LEU A 128 1.26 -56.98 -26.80
CA LEU A 128 2.44 -57.50 -27.48
C LEU A 128 3.17 -58.55 -26.63
N ASN A 129 3.36 -58.28 -25.33
CA ASN A 129 3.97 -59.22 -24.40
C ASN A 129 3.17 -60.52 -24.29
N LYS A 130 1.83 -60.44 -24.29
CA LYS A 130 0.96 -61.63 -24.31
C LYS A 130 1.13 -62.45 -25.60
N GLN A 131 1.28 -61.81 -26.75
CA GLN A 131 1.55 -62.50 -28.02
C GLN A 131 2.93 -63.18 -27.99
N LEU A 132 3.96 -62.48 -27.53
CA LEU A 132 5.30 -63.03 -27.39
C LEU A 132 5.31 -64.22 -26.44
N ARG A 133 4.61 -64.12 -25.31
CA ARG A 133 4.52 -65.22 -24.35
C ARG A 133 3.85 -66.45 -24.95
N ARG A 134 2.74 -66.28 -25.66
CA ARG A 134 2.07 -67.38 -26.39
C ARG A 134 2.99 -68.05 -27.41
N HIS A 135 3.76 -67.25 -28.15
CA HIS A 135 4.73 -67.78 -29.11
C HIS A 135 5.80 -68.61 -28.40
N LEU A 136 6.41 -68.07 -27.34
CA LEU A 136 7.41 -68.77 -26.52
C LEU A 136 6.85 -70.07 -25.91
N ASP A 137 5.65 -70.03 -25.37
CA ASP A 137 4.99 -71.21 -24.80
C ASP A 137 4.77 -72.26 -25.90
N SER A 138 4.32 -71.85 -27.11
CA SER A 138 4.14 -72.77 -28.24
C SER A 138 5.44 -73.40 -28.74
N THR A 139 6.54 -72.64 -28.78
CA THR A 139 7.86 -73.17 -29.15
C THR A 139 8.39 -74.11 -28.07
N ASN A 140 8.18 -73.78 -26.79
CA ASN A 140 8.59 -74.63 -25.68
C ASN A 140 7.85 -75.97 -25.68
N VAL A 141 6.56 -75.99 -26.00
CA VAL A 141 5.79 -77.24 -26.18
C VAL A 141 6.41 -78.10 -27.27
N LYS A 142 6.69 -77.53 -28.45
CA LYS A 142 7.35 -78.26 -29.55
C LYS A 142 8.73 -78.79 -29.16
N LEU A 143 9.54 -77.98 -28.49
CA LEU A 143 10.86 -78.40 -27.99
C LEU A 143 10.73 -79.54 -26.97
N ALA A 144 9.77 -79.46 -26.05
CA ALA A 144 9.53 -80.52 -25.08
C ALA A 144 9.07 -81.83 -25.73
N GLU A 145 8.21 -81.77 -26.74
CA GLU A 145 7.81 -82.93 -27.54
C GLU A 145 9.00 -83.57 -28.27
N ILE A 146 9.83 -82.75 -28.92
CA ILE A 146 11.07 -83.20 -29.58
C ILE A 146 12.00 -83.87 -28.56
N HIS A 147 12.24 -83.25 -27.41
CA HIS A 147 13.08 -83.82 -26.36
C HIS A 147 12.51 -85.13 -25.81
N LYS A 148 11.18 -85.26 -25.71
CA LYS A 148 10.52 -86.50 -25.29
C LYS A 148 10.72 -87.61 -26.32
N GLN A 149 10.66 -87.31 -27.61
CA GLN A 149 10.89 -88.26 -28.70
C GLN A 149 12.37 -88.64 -28.84
N GLN A 150 13.28 -87.70 -28.57
CA GLN A 150 14.73 -87.90 -28.71
C GLN A 150 15.40 -88.49 -27.46
N LYS A 151 14.71 -88.63 -26.32
CA LYS A 151 15.27 -89.30 -25.16
C LYS A 151 15.61 -90.74 -25.56
N PRO A 152 16.90 -91.13 -25.62
CA PRO A 152 17.23 -92.53 -25.79
C PRO A 152 16.68 -93.29 -24.58
N ASP A 153 16.18 -94.51 -24.79
CA ASP A 153 15.89 -95.43 -23.69
C ASP A 153 17.16 -95.52 -22.84
N ILE A 154 17.11 -94.96 -21.64
CA ILE A 154 18.20 -95.15 -20.69
C ILE A 154 18.17 -96.64 -20.38
N GLU A 155 19.12 -97.39 -20.92
CA GLU A 155 19.27 -98.82 -20.63
C GLU A 155 19.21 -98.97 -19.12
N ARG A 156 18.19 -99.71 -18.64
CA ARG A 156 18.07 -100.03 -17.22
C ARG A 156 19.36 -100.75 -16.85
N GLY A 157 20.17 -100.12 -15.99
CA GLY A 157 21.50 -100.63 -15.65
C GLY A 157 21.45 -102.13 -15.39
N CYS A 158 22.14 -102.90 -16.22
CA CYS A 158 22.34 -104.32 -16.04
C CYS A 158 23.40 -104.50 -14.95
N ILE A 159 23.01 -105.05 -13.80
CA ILE A 159 23.98 -105.51 -12.81
C ILE A 159 24.47 -106.87 -13.30
N ASP A 160 25.66 -106.86 -13.88
CA ASP A 160 26.30 -108.06 -14.41
C ASP A 160 26.90 -108.90 -13.25
N ASP A 161 27.01 -110.22 -13.40
CA ASP A 161 27.44 -111.12 -12.30
C ASP A 161 28.84 -110.80 -11.75
N SER A 162 29.66 -110.12 -12.55
CA SER A 162 30.96 -109.57 -12.14
C SER A 162 30.86 -108.53 -11.01
N PHE A 163 29.70 -107.89 -10.82
CA PHE A 163 29.41 -107.00 -9.70
C PHE A 163 29.32 -107.77 -8.39
N PHE A 164 28.62 -108.90 -8.36
CA PHE A 164 28.44 -109.71 -7.16
C PHE A 164 29.72 -110.45 -6.77
N SER A 165 30.59 -110.74 -7.74
CA SER A 165 31.92 -111.34 -7.50
C SER A 165 32.89 -110.42 -6.75
N LYS A 166 32.56 -109.13 -6.57
CA LYS A 166 33.36 -108.18 -5.77
C LYS A 166 33.03 -108.24 -4.28
N PHE A 167 31.95 -108.93 -3.90
CA PHE A 167 31.56 -109.12 -2.50
C PHE A 167 32.03 -110.50 -2.02
N ASN A 168 32.49 -110.60 -0.77
CA ASN A 168 33.06 -111.82 -0.15
C ASN A 168 34.39 -112.33 -0.75
N THR A 169 35.22 -111.45 -1.33
CA THR A 169 36.53 -111.84 -1.90
C THR A 169 37.67 -111.96 -0.89
N CYS A 170 37.46 -111.59 0.38
CA CYS A 170 38.42 -111.80 1.46
C CYS A 170 37.71 -112.29 2.72
N SER A 171 38.29 -113.31 3.38
CA SER A 171 37.96 -113.65 4.76
C SER A 171 38.42 -112.51 5.66
N ARG A 172 37.57 -112.12 6.62
CA ARG A 172 37.97 -111.24 7.70
C ARG A 172 38.80 -111.99 8.74
#